data_AF-A0A2H0YMW5-F1
#
_entry.id   AF-A0A2H0YMW5-F1
#
_cell.length_a   1.000
_cell.length_b   1.000
_cell.length_c   1.000
_cell.angle_alpha   90.00
_cell.angle_beta   90.00
_cell.angle_gamma   90.00
#
_symmetry.space_group_name_H-M   'P 1'
#
loop_
_entity.id
_entity.type
_entity.pdbx_description
1 polymer ?
#
loop_
_entity_poly.entity_id
_entity_poly.type
_entity_poly.pdbx_seq_one_letter_code
_entity_poly.pdbx_strand_id
1 'polypeptide(L)'
;MITKIPVSFKINHDFAKLLGLFLAEGSYQYDPRGRATTLVFSFNGHENHLTDFTARALQFFAKTSSKVLYRPERDLKEIYTHNTVFSRFFKNFCGQGAGEKYIPLTTLKWSYSYLESFLDALAAGDAHINPNTGQINLKIKSRNLAWGVRLIAATLGYPTKVGIQKERGRIYYRISWTPTVKYRRVLENNDYLFLPIKKIKKRKYDGRVYNFEVEEDNSYVSDIALHNCEVYTAFERMDQKRPNIDDKRYHLVLLVKNEKGYKNLVQLITKAHLEGFYYKPRVDDELLAKHSEGLIALTGCVVGKIPRLIQSKRIEEAEKLSLKYQEIFGKDNFYLEIQSHPNIPEQKTTNAGLIAISKKYGIPLVATNDIHYLKPGDKEAQDILMLINTNSDKNDPERLTMKTDDFSLKTPQEMIGTFKDIPEAIENTQKIVELCNFGFELGKTKLPYFEVPNNKTPDEYLEELCQQGLKNRFGENPEKEARERLNYELSIIKQTGFASYFLIVQDFVNWAKKNRIVVGPGRGSIGGSLVAYALNITNINPLKNNLIFERFLNPSRVSFPDIDLDFTDRRRNEVIDYVAQKYGRDKVAQI
;
A
#
# COMPACT_ATOMS: atom_id res chain seq x y z
N MET A 1 42.19 -17.52 10.37
CA MET A 1 41.26 -16.37 10.43
C MET A 1 40.57 -16.25 9.08
N ILE A 2 39.29 -16.60 8.98
CA ILE A 2 38.50 -16.37 7.76
C ILE A 2 38.18 -14.88 7.74
N THR A 3 38.84 -14.10 6.89
CA THR A 3 38.56 -12.68 6.69
C THR A 3 37.12 -12.55 6.22
N LYS A 4 36.22 -12.15 7.14
CA LYS A 4 34.80 -11.91 6.84
C LYS A 4 34.72 -10.77 5.82
N ILE A 5 34.26 -11.08 4.62
CA ILE A 5 33.83 -10.05 3.66
C ILE A 5 32.68 -9.30 4.31
N PRO A 6 32.69 -7.95 4.30
CA PRO A 6 31.62 -7.17 4.91
C PRO A 6 30.28 -7.50 4.26
N VAL A 7 29.23 -7.66 5.06
CA VAL A 7 27.85 -7.95 4.59
C VAL A 7 27.32 -6.80 3.71
N SER A 8 27.89 -5.60 3.86
CA SER A 8 27.64 -4.43 3.03
C SER A 8 28.83 -3.47 3.06
N PHE A 9 29.07 -2.73 1.98
CA PHE A 9 29.97 -1.57 1.98
C PHE A 9 29.30 -0.38 1.29
N LYS A 10 29.67 0.84 1.69
CA LYS A 10 29.18 2.06 1.05
C LYS A 10 29.86 2.23 -0.31
N ILE A 11 29.08 2.64 -1.31
CA ILE A 11 29.62 3.07 -2.60
C ILE A 11 30.43 4.35 -2.38
N ASN A 12 31.62 4.39 -2.97
CA ASN A 12 32.51 5.56 -2.97
C ASN A 12 33.24 5.64 -4.31
N HIS A 13 34.06 6.68 -4.49
CA HIS A 13 34.84 6.89 -5.71
C HIS A 13 35.73 5.68 -6.07
N ASP A 14 36.35 5.03 -5.08
CA ASP A 14 37.24 3.91 -5.34
C ASP A 14 36.49 2.68 -5.87
N PHE A 15 35.30 2.40 -5.34
CA PHE A 15 34.47 1.32 -5.87
C PHE A 15 33.94 1.65 -7.27
N ALA A 16 33.55 2.91 -7.52
CA ALA A 16 33.10 3.35 -8.84
C ALA A 16 34.20 3.16 -9.88
N LYS A 17 35.43 3.56 -9.56
CA LYS A 17 36.61 3.35 -10.40
C LYS A 17 36.93 1.87 -10.62
N LEU A 18 36.91 1.07 -9.55
CA LEU A 18 37.14 -0.38 -9.63
C LEU A 18 36.12 -1.07 -10.55
N LEU A 19 34.85 -0.65 -10.49
CA LEU A 19 33.79 -1.17 -11.36
C LEU A 19 34.01 -0.77 -12.83
N GLY A 20 34.41 0.49 -13.08
CA GLY A 20 34.75 0.97 -14.42
C GLY A 20 35.91 0.18 -15.03
N LEU A 21 37.01 0.03 -14.30
CA LEU A 21 38.15 -0.79 -14.72
C LEU A 21 37.77 -2.26 -14.92
N PHE A 22 36.85 -2.79 -14.12
CA PHE A 22 36.43 -4.18 -14.28
C PHE A 22 35.66 -4.37 -15.59
N LEU A 23 34.82 -3.42 -15.96
CA LEU A 23 34.06 -3.52 -17.20
C LEU A 23 34.94 -3.35 -18.44
N ALA A 24 36.03 -2.60 -18.34
CA ALA A 24 37.10 -2.58 -19.34
C ALA A 24 37.89 -3.92 -19.30
N GLU A 25 38.79 -4.04 -18.33
CA GLU A 25 39.88 -5.03 -18.32
C GLU A 25 39.64 -6.26 -17.44
N GLY A 26 38.49 -6.33 -16.78
CA GLY A 26 38.16 -7.38 -15.83
C GLY A 26 37.74 -8.71 -16.49
N SER A 27 38.18 -9.82 -15.92
CA SER A 27 37.77 -11.18 -16.27
C SER A 27 37.76 -12.11 -15.04
N TYR A 28 37.43 -13.39 -15.26
CA TYR A 28 37.34 -14.39 -14.19
C TYR A 28 38.16 -15.63 -14.53
N GLN A 29 38.74 -16.27 -13.52
CA GLN A 29 39.12 -17.68 -13.60
C GLN A 29 38.08 -18.54 -12.90
N TYR A 30 37.96 -19.77 -13.40
CA TYR A 30 36.98 -20.74 -12.94
C TYR A 30 37.67 -21.95 -12.33
N ASP A 31 37.04 -22.54 -11.32
CA ASP A 31 37.37 -23.88 -10.88
C ASP A 31 36.86 -24.94 -11.89
N PRO A 32 37.26 -26.22 -11.76
CA PRO A 32 36.78 -27.30 -12.63
C PRO A 32 35.25 -27.51 -12.61
N ARG A 33 34.53 -26.94 -11.64
CA ARG A 33 33.07 -26.98 -11.53
C ARG A 33 32.40 -25.75 -12.15
N GLY A 34 33.15 -24.88 -12.83
CA GLY A 34 32.65 -23.67 -13.50
C GLY A 34 32.33 -22.50 -12.56
N ARG A 35 32.79 -22.53 -11.31
CA ARG A 35 32.57 -21.44 -10.34
C ARG A 35 33.67 -20.39 -10.49
N ALA A 36 33.28 -19.11 -10.58
CA ALA A 36 34.24 -18.02 -10.62
C ALA A 36 34.96 -17.90 -9.27
N THR A 37 36.26 -18.18 -9.23
CA THR A 37 37.06 -18.22 -8.00
C THR A 37 38.06 -17.08 -7.89
N THR A 38 38.48 -16.53 -9.03
CA THR A 38 39.50 -15.48 -9.09
C THR A 38 39.01 -14.37 -9.99
N LEU A 39 39.19 -13.13 -9.53
CA LEU A 39 38.96 -11.94 -10.33
C LEU A 39 40.30 -11.49 -10.91
N VAL A 40 40.32 -11.24 -12.22
CA VAL A 40 41.55 -10.92 -12.96
C VAL A 40 41.38 -9.57 -13.66
N PHE A 41 42.39 -8.72 -13.57
CA PHE A 41 42.49 -7.52 -14.41
C PHE A 41 43.75 -7.61 -15.25
N SER A 42 43.70 -7.14 -16.49
CA SER A 42 44.81 -7.17 -17.43
C SER A 42 45.06 -5.76 -17.97
N PHE A 43 46.19 -5.15 -17.63
CA PHE A 43 46.57 -3.79 -18.08
C PHE A 43 47.81 -3.84 -18.95
N ASN A 44 48.04 -2.83 -19.77
CA ASN A 44 49.30 -2.71 -20.51
C ASN A 44 50.48 -2.45 -19.55
N GLY A 45 51.70 -2.84 -19.93
CA GLY A 45 52.86 -2.82 -19.05
C GLY A 45 53.25 -1.44 -18.54
N HIS A 46 52.89 -0.40 -19.29
CA HIS A 46 53.11 1.01 -18.94
C HIS A 46 52.02 1.61 -18.02
N GLU A 47 50.89 0.93 -17.79
CA GLU A 47 49.75 1.41 -16.99
C GLU A 47 49.92 1.13 -15.48
N ASN A 48 51.06 1.54 -14.94
CA ASN A 48 51.43 1.31 -13.54
C ASN A 48 50.40 1.89 -12.56
N HIS A 49 49.93 3.10 -12.83
CA HIS A 49 48.98 3.80 -11.98
C HIS A 49 47.62 3.07 -11.85
N LEU A 50 47.13 2.47 -12.94
CA LEU A 50 45.90 1.65 -12.91
C LEU A 50 46.13 0.35 -12.16
N THR A 51 47.30 -0.26 -12.36
CA THR A 51 47.69 -1.49 -11.67
C THR A 51 47.74 -1.29 -10.16
N ASP A 52 48.42 -0.23 -9.70
CA ASP A 52 48.59 0.08 -8.29
C ASP A 52 47.28 0.49 -7.61
N PHE A 53 46.44 1.27 -8.30
CA PHE A 53 45.10 1.59 -7.82
C PHE A 53 44.26 0.33 -7.65
N THR A 54 44.20 -0.53 -8.68
CA THR A 54 43.36 -1.72 -8.71
C THR A 54 43.76 -2.71 -7.62
N ALA A 55 45.07 -2.93 -7.41
CA ALA A 55 45.57 -3.80 -6.36
C ALA A 55 45.17 -3.30 -4.95
N ARG A 56 45.31 -1.99 -4.69
CA ARG A 56 44.90 -1.38 -3.40
C ARG A 56 43.39 -1.46 -3.18
N ALA A 57 42.60 -1.17 -4.21
CA ALA A 57 41.14 -1.23 -4.14
C ALA A 57 40.66 -2.67 -3.86
N LEU A 58 41.24 -3.67 -4.55
CA LEU A 58 40.92 -5.07 -4.32
C LEU A 58 41.31 -5.54 -2.92
N GLN A 59 42.47 -5.12 -2.41
CA GLN A 59 42.84 -5.40 -1.02
C GLN A 59 41.82 -4.83 -0.03
N PHE A 60 41.34 -3.62 -0.26
CA PHE A 60 40.36 -2.96 0.60
C PHE A 60 38.98 -3.64 0.56
N PHE A 61 38.44 -3.90 -0.63
CA PHE A 61 37.07 -4.42 -0.81
C PHE A 61 36.97 -5.94 -0.70
N ALA A 62 37.92 -6.68 -1.30
CA ALA A 62 37.92 -8.13 -1.25
C ALA A 62 38.53 -8.67 0.07
N LYS A 63 39.13 -7.81 0.91
CA LYS A 63 39.82 -8.21 2.15
C LYS A 63 40.84 -9.33 1.93
N THR A 64 41.51 -9.31 0.78
CA THR A 64 42.49 -10.32 0.36
C THR A 64 43.54 -9.65 -0.50
N SER A 65 44.81 -10.01 -0.32
CA SER A 65 45.91 -9.50 -1.14
C SER A 65 45.80 -10.00 -2.59
N SER A 66 46.08 -9.12 -3.53
CA SER A 66 46.15 -9.47 -4.95
C SER A 66 47.58 -9.83 -5.35
N LYS A 67 47.75 -10.82 -6.23
CA LYS A 67 49.03 -11.16 -6.85
C LYS A 67 49.15 -10.40 -8.17
N VAL A 68 50.18 -9.57 -8.31
CA VAL A 68 50.48 -8.86 -9.56
C VAL A 68 51.56 -9.62 -10.33
N LEU A 69 51.31 -9.93 -11.59
CA LEU A 69 52.23 -10.63 -12.49
C LEU A 69 52.52 -9.76 -13.70
N TYR A 70 53.79 -9.49 -13.96
CA TYR A 70 54.22 -8.83 -15.20
C TYR A 70 54.65 -9.88 -16.23
N ARG A 71 54.07 -9.81 -17.43
CA ARG A 71 54.39 -10.67 -18.57
C ARG A 71 55.08 -9.83 -19.65
N PRO A 72 56.43 -9.76 -19.64
CA PRO A 72 57.18 -8.89 -20.55
C PRO A 72 56.96 -9.25 -22.03
N GLU A 73 56.78 -10.55 -22.33
CA GLU A 73 56.49 -11.08 -23.68
C GLU A 73 55.25 -10.48 -24.37
N ARG A 74 54.31 -9.94 -23.59
CA ARG A 74 53.04 -9.37 -24.08
C ARG A 74 52.84 -7.92 -23.64
N ASP A 75 53.86 -7.32 -23.02
CA ASP A 75 53.78 -6.03 -22.33
C ASP A 75 52.50 -5.90 -21.49
N LEU A 76 52.25 -6.89 -20.62
CA LEU A 76 50.97 -7.02 -19.89
C LEU A 76 51.20 -7.18 -18.38
N LYS A 77 50.43 -6.45 -17.57
CA LYS A 77 50.34 -6.59 -16.11
C LYS A 77 49.00 -7.18 -15.72
N GLU A 78 49.04 -8.32 -15.04
CA GLU A 78 47.84 -9.02 -14.61
C GLU A 78 47.73 -9.04 -13.09
N ILE A 79 46.55 -8.71 -12.58
CA ILE A 79 46.24 -8.72 -11.16
C ILE A 79 45.30 -9.87 -10.87
N TYR A 80 45.70 -10.79 -10.00
CA TYR A 80 44.92 -11.96 -9.60
C TYR A 80 44.45 -11.81 -8.16
N THR A 81 43.14 -11.81 -7.94
CA THR A 81 42.55 -11.77 -6.59
C THR A 81 41.70 -13.01 -6.33
N HIS A 82 42.22 -13.91 -5.50
CA HIS A 82 41.56 -15.17 -5.16
C HIS A 82 40.54 -14.96 -4.05
N ASN A 83 39.29 -14.68 -4.43
CA ASN A 83 38.18 -14.56 -3.50
C ASN A 83 36.87 -14.98 -4.18
N THR A 84 36.41 -16.21 -3.90
CA THR A 84 35.24 -16.80 -4.58
C THR A 84 33.95 -16.00 -4.38
N VAL A 85 33.72 -15.44 -3.20
CA VAL A 85 32.49 -14.69 -2.93
C VAL A 85 32.51 -13.36 -3.69
N PHE A 86 33.63 -12.65 -3.66
CA PHE A 86 33.78 -11.37 -4.36
C PHE A 86 33.77 -11.54 -5.88
N SER A 87 34.42 -12.59 -6.41
CA SER A 87 34.35 -12.95 -7.83
C SER A 87 32.93 -13.28 -8.28
N ARG A 88 32.17 -14.03 -7.47
CA ARG A 88 30.76 -14.33 -7.77
C ARG A 88 29.87 -13.10 -7.68
N PHE A 89 30.14 -12.18 -6.75
CA PHE A 89 29.46 -10.90 -6.68
C PHE A 89 29.63 -10.12 -7.98
N PHE A 90 30.87 -9.88 -8.44
CA PHE A 90 31.12 -9.19 -9.71
C PHE A 90 30.47 -9.90 -10.91
N LYS A 91 30.55 -11.24 -10.96
CA LYS A 91 29.92 -12.04 -12.02
C LYS A 91 28.41 -11.84 -12.08
N ASN A 92 27.75 -11.85 -10.93
CA ASN A 92 26.31 -11.63 -10.84
C ASN A 92 25.92 -10.17 -11.08
N PHE A 93 26.79 -9.23 -10.68
CA PHE A 93 26.52 -7.80 -10.72
C PHE A 93 26.77 -7.18 -12.10
N CYS A 94 27.77 -7.66 -12.84
CA CYS A 94 28.25 -7.07 -14.09
C CYS A 94 28.21 -8.02 -15.29
N GLY A 95 27.83 -9.28 -15.09
CA GLY A 95 27.90 -10.31 -16.12
C GLY A 95 29.33 -10.86 -16.33
N GLN A 96 29.51 -11.62 -17.42
CA GLN A 96 30.75 -12.32 -17.73
C GLN A 96 31.10 -12.31 -19.21
N GLY A 97 32.40 -12.27 -19.51
CA GLY A 97 32.90 -12.24 -20.89
C GLY A 97 32.58 -10.93 -21.63
N ALA A 98 33.35 -10.63 -22.68
CA ALA A 98 33.24 -9.35 -23.37
C ALA A 98 31.87 -9.09 -24.04
N GLY A 99 31.10 -10.15 -24.35
CA GLY A 99 29.80 -10.06 -25.01
C GLY A 99 28.60 -9.89 -24.06
N GLU A 100 28.70 -10.37 -22.82
CA GLU A 100 27.58 -10.39 -21.87
C GLU A 100 27.79 -9.49 -20.64
N LYS A 101 28.90 -8.75 -20.58
CA LYS A 101 29.08 -7.69 -19.56
C LYS A 101 27.98 -6.64 -19.65
N TYR A 102 27.55 -6.06 -18.54
CA TYR A 102 26.60 -4.95 -18.51
C TYR A 102 26.84 -4.06 -17.28
N ILE A 103 26.32 -2.83 -17.33
CA ILE A 103 26.29 -1.94 -16.18
C ILE A 103 25.04 -2.25 -15.36
N PRO A 104 25.16 -2.58 -14.06
CA PRO A 104 24.00 -2.80 -13.21
C PRO A 104 23.13 -1.54 -13.08
N LEU A 105 21.81 -1.65 -13.23
CA LEU A 105 20.88 -0.51 -13.22
C LEU A 105 20.94 0.32 -11.92
N THR A 106 21.35 -0.30 -10.82
CA THR A 106 21.51 0.38 -9.52
C THR A 106 22.58 1.48 -9.56
N THR A 107 23.50 1.48 -10.53
CA THR A 107 24.51 2.55 -10.67
C THR A 107 23.87 3.88 -11.06
N LEU A 108 22.71 3.89 -11.71
CA LEU A 108 22.00 5.12 -12.09
C LEU A 108 21.53 5.95 -10.90
N LYS A 109 21.46 5.34 -9.71
CA LYS A 109 21.12 6.01 -8.45
C LYS A 109 22.34 6.64 -7.75
N TRP A 110 23.53 6.51 -8.34
CA TRP A 110 24.75 7.08 -7.76
C TRP A 110 24.83 8.59 -8.00
N SER A 111 25.58 9.30 -7.15
CA SER A 111 25.87 10.72 -7.37
C SER A 111 26.61 10.93 -8.70
N TYR A 112 26.44 12.10 -9.30
CA TYR A 112 27.14 12.45 -10.55
C TYR A 112 28.65 12.28 -10.41
N SER A 113 29.22 12.67 -9.27
CA SER A 113 30.66 12.51 -8.99
C SER A 113 31.15 11.04 -9.00
N TYR A 114 30.29 10.08 -8.63
CA TYR A 114 30.62 8.64 -8.70
C TYR A 114 30.46 8.10 -10.13
N LEU A 115 29.45 8.57 -10.86
CA LEU A 115 29.26 8.25 -12.27
C LEU A 115 30.42 8.75 -13.14
N GLU A 116 30.94 9.94 -12.86
CA GLU A 116 32.14 10.50 -13.50
C GLU A 116 33.37 9.62 -13.23
N SER A 117 33.62 9.32 -11.95
CA SER A 117 34.72 8.42 -11.55
C SER A 117 34.64 7.04 -12.20
N PHE A 118 33.42 6.53 -12.40
CA PHE A 118 33.18 5.28 -13.10
C PHE A 118 33.53 5.39 -14.60
N LEU A 119 33.07 6.43 -15.29
CA LEU A 119 33.35 6.62 -16.73
C LEU A 119 34.83 6.90 -16.99
N ASP A 120 35.48 7.70 -16.15
CA ASP A 120 36.91 8.00 -16.27
C ASP A 120 37.74 6.73 -16.17
N ALA A 121 37.41 5.87 -15.21
CA ALA A 121 38.11 4.61 -15.01
C ALA A 121 37.85 3.60 -16.13
N LEU A 122 36.61 3.55 -16.65
CA LEU A 122 36.30 2.75 -17.84
C LEU A 122 37.07 3.25 -19.07
N ALA A 123 37.16 4.58 -19.23
CA ALA A 123 37.88 5.20 -20.34
C ALA A 123 39.39 4.98 -20.25
N ALA A 124 39.95 5.04 -19.04
CA ALA A 124 41.37 4.80 -18.80
C ALA A 124 41.80 3.36 -19.13
N GLY A 125 40.90 2.38 -19.04
CA GLY A 125 41.18 1.01 -19.45
C GLY A 125 41.12 0.83 -20.98
N ASP A 126 39.95 1.07 -21.58
CA ASP A 126 39.67 0.58 -22.94
C ASP A 126 39.38 1.67 -23.98
N ALA A 127 39.35 2.96 -23.61
CA ALA A 127 38.94 4.02 -24.52
C ALA A 127 40.11 4.75 -25.19
N HIS A 128 39.88 5.18 -26.43
CA HIS A 128 40.75 6.10 -27.13
C HIS A 128 40.24 7.54 -27.00
N ILE A 129 41.07 8.42 -26.48
CA ILE A 129 40.76 9.85 -26.33
C ILE A 129 41.35 10.60 -27.52
N ASN A 130 40.50 11.32 -28.25
CA ASN A 130 40.95 12.19 -29.34
C ASN A 130 41.56 13.48 -28.74
N PRO A 131 42.87 13.75 -28.96
CA PRO A 131 43.57 14.86 -28.30
C PRO A 131 43.07 16.23 -28.73
N ASN A 132 42.50 16.35 -29.94
CA ASN A 132 42.05 17.64 -30.48
C ASN A 132 40.63 18.01 -30.04
N THR A 133 39.80 17.02 -29.72
CA THR A 133 38.36 17.23 -29.45
C THR A 133 37.95 16.84 -28.04
N GLY A 134 38.81 16.15 -27.29
CA GLY A 134 38.47 15.54 -26.00
C GLY A 134 37.40 14.44 -26.12
N GLN A 135 37.10 13.98 -27.35
CA GLN A 135 36.11 12.93 -27.56
C GLN A 135 36.68 11.58 -27.15
N ILE A 136 35.99 10.91 -26.23
CA ILE A 136 36.32 9.59 -25.76
C ILE A 136 35.58 8.57 -26.62
N ASN A 137 36.30 7.58 -27.14
CA ASN A 137 35.78 6.56 -28.05
C ASN A 137 36.07 5.16 -27.50
N LEU A 138 35.02 4.37 -27.30
CA LEU A 138 35.10 3.04 -26.70
C LEU A 138 34.51 1.99 -27.66
N LYS A 139 35.22 0.88 -27.86
CA LYS A 139 34.79 -0.22 -28.74
C LYS A 139 34.49 -1.46 -27.91
N ILE A 140 33.23 -1.85 -27.80
CA ILE A 140 32.77 -2.94 -26.93
C ILE A 140 32.01 -4.01 -27.74
N LYS A 141 32.11 -5.28 -27.34
CA LYS A 141 31.31 -6.38 -27.90
C LYS A 141 29.89 -6.45 -27.33
N SER A 142 29.72 -6.19 -26.04
CA SER A 142 28.42 -6.20 -25.37
C SER A 142 27.54 -5.01 -25.74
N ARG A 143 26.31 -5.32 -26.21
CA ARG A 143 25.25 -4.33 -26.46
C ARG A 143 24.80 -3.66 -25.18
N ASN A 144 24.63 -4.44 -24.10
CA ASN A 144 24.07 -3.95 -22.86
C ASN A 144 25.07 -3.02 -22.14
N LEU A 145 26.36 -3.37 -22.15
CA LEU A 145 27.41 -2.47 -21.66
C LEU A 145 27.46 -1.18 -22.47
N ALA A 146 27.42 -1.26 -23.80
CA ALA A 146 27.42 -0.08 -24.66
C ALA A 146 26.25 0.88 -24.35
N TRP A 147 25.06 0.35 -24.11
CA TRP A 147 23.87 1.17 -23.85
C TRP A 147 23.87 1.71 -22.42
N GLY A 148 24.44 0.96 -21.47
CA GLY A 148 24.69 1.44 -20.11
C GLY A 148 25.66 2.62 -20.09
N VAL A 149 26.78 2.53 -20.81
CA VAL A 149 27.77 3.64 -20.92
C VAL A 149 27.11 4.87 -21.50
N ARG A 150 26.34 4.70 -22.58
CA ARG A 150 25.55 5.79 -23.19
C ARG A 150 24.59 6.42 -22.16
N LEU A 151 23.90 5.61 -21.36
CA LEU A 151 22.94 6.10 -20.39
C LEU A 151 23.62 6.91 -19.28
N ILE A 152 24.73 6.43 -18.72
CA ILE A 152 25.50 7.17 -17.71
C ILE A 152 26.06 8.47 -18.29
N ALA A 153 26.69 8.43 -19.46
CA ALA A 153 27.22 9.63 -20.11
C ALA A 153 26.13 10.67 -20.39
N ALA A 154 24.94 10.22 -20.83
CA ALA A 154 23.80 11.12 -21.02
C ALA A 154 23.25 11.68 -19.70
N THR A 155 23.28 10.89 -18.61
CA THR A 155 22.86 11.33 -17.27
C THR A 155 23.76 12.46 -16.76
N LEU A 156 25.06 12.41 -17.09
CA LEU A 156 26.03 13.48 -16.80
C LEU A 156 25.95 14.67 -17.76
N GLY A 157 24.98 14.67 -18.68
CA GLY A 157 24.82 15.74 -19.68
C GLY A 157 25.80 15.67 -20.85
N TYR A 158 26.62 14.62 -20.98
CA TYR A 158 27.60 14.49 -22.05
C TYR A 158 26.92 14.07 -23.37
N PRO A 159 27.15 14.80 -24.47
CA PRO A 159 26.75 14.39 -25.81
C PRO A 159 27.31 13.02 -26.13
N THR A 160 26.42 12.03 -26.30
CA THR A 160 26.83 10.64 -26.51
C THR A 160 26.16 10.03 -27.74
N LYS A 161 26.91 9.17 -28.43
CA LYS A 161 26.46 8.43 -29.61
C LYS A 161 26.86 6.97 -29.46
N VAL A 162 26.02 6.07 -29.98
CA VAL A 162 26.46 4.71 -30.23
C VAL A 162 26.22 4.31 -31.68
N GLY A 163 27.27 3.80 -32.31
CA GLY A 163 27.25 3.17 -33.63
C GLY A 163 27.40 1.66 -33.54
N ILE A 164 26.88 0.96 -34.56
CA ILE A 164 27.07 -0.49 -34.73
C ILE A 164 28.06 -0.69 -35.88
N GLN A 165 29.11 -1.46 -35.66
CA GLN A 165 30.10 -1.80 -36.67
C GLN A 165 30.17 -3.33 -36.82
N LYS A 166 30.16 -3.81 -38.08
CA LYS A 166 30.39 -5.23 -38.39
C LYS A 166 31.81 -5.40 -38.91
N GLU A 167 32.59 -6.27 -38.27
CA GLU A 167 33.97 -6.61 -38.67
C GLU A 167 34.12 -8.13 -38.69
N ARG A 168 34.48 -8.71 -39.84
CA ARG A 168 34.73 -10.17 -40.00
C ARG A 168 33.62 -11.05 -39.38
N GLY A 169 32.35 -10.70 -39.65
CA GLY A 169 31.18 -11.42 -39.14
C GLY A 169 30.81 -11.15 -37.66
N ARG A 170 31.59 -10.35 -36.93
CA ARG A 170 31.34 -9.97 -35.54
C ARG A 170 30.74 -8.56 -35.44
N ILE A 171 29.86 -8.36 -34.46
CA ILE A 171 29.25 -7.06 -34.16
C ILE A 171 30.02 -6.40 -33.02
N TYR A 172 30.36 -5.13 -33.21
CA TYR A 172 30.92 -4.25 -32.19
C TYR A 172 30.07 -2.99 -32.07
N TYR A 173 30.03 -2.44 -30.87
CA TYR A 173 29.37 -1.18 -30.55
C TYR A 173 30.43 -0.13 -30.27
N ARG A 174 30.42 0.96 -31.05
CA ARG A 174 31.30 2.11 -30.85
C ARG A 174 30.54 3.20 -30.12
N ILE A 175 30.88 3.41 -28.85
CA ILE A 175 30.32 4.49 -28.03
C ILE A 175 31.28 5.66 -28.07
N SER A 176 30.75 6.86 -28.24
CA SER A 176 31.53 8.08 -28.03
C SER A 176 30.80 9.06 -27.14
N TRP A 177 31.56 9.80 -26.34
CA TRP A 177 31.05 10.93 -25.57
C TRP A 177 32.12 12.02 -25.43
N THR A 178 31.68 13.26 -25.20
CA THR A 178 32.59 14.40 -25.07
C THR A 178 32.23 15.21 -23.83
N PRO A 179 32.95 15.02 -22.70
CA PRO A 179 32.62 15.69 -21.43
C PRO A 179 32.61 17.22 -21.49
N THR A 180 33.44 17.80 -22.37
CA THR A 180 33.63 19.25 -22.51
C THR A 180 32.58 19.95 -23.37
N VAL A 181 31.67 19.21 -23.99
CA VAL A 181 30.66 19.75 -24.92
C VAL A 181 29.27 19.54 -24.33
N LYS A 182 28.37 20.51 -24.52
CA LYS A 182 26.94 20.37 -24.17
C LYS A 182 26.09 20.04 -25.40
N TYR A 183 24.92 19.45 -25.18
CA TYR A 183 23.94 19.24 -26.24
C TYR A 183 23.51 20.58 -26.86
N ARG A 184 23.39 20.62 -28.20
CA ARG A 184 22.83 21.77 -28.92
C ARG A 184 21.35 21.52 -29.21
N ARG A 185 20.52 22.57 -29.11
CA ARG A 185 19.07 22.55 -29.43
C ARG A 185 18.26 21.58 -28.55
N VAL A 186 18.50 21.64 -27.24
CA VAL A 186 17.75 20.91 -26.20
C VAL A 186 17.20 21.92 -25.20
N LEU A 187 16.07 21.60 -24.57
CA LEU A 187 15.64 22.32 -23.36
C LEU A 187 16.29 21.63 -22.18
N GLU A 188 16.75 22.39 -21.19
CA GLU A 188 17.32 21.84 -19.94
C GLU A 188 16.74 22.60 -18.75
N ASN A 189 16.57 21.89 -17.62
CA ASN A 189 16.43 22.49 -16.30
C ASN A 189 17.47 21.86 -15.35
N ASN A 190 17.39 22.12 -14.05
CA ASN A 190 18.38 21.62 -13.09
C ASN A 190 18.47 20.07 -13.05
N ASP A 191 17.38 19.39 -13.41
CA ASP A 191 17.21 17.95 -13.18
C ASP A 191 17.11 17.14 -14.48
N TYR A 192 16.73 17.76 -15.59
CA TYR A 192 16.37 17.07 -16.84
C TYR A 192 16.88 17.76 -18.10
N LEU A 193 17.18 16.92 -19.10
CA LEU A 193 17.52 17.32 -20.46
C LEU A 193 16.46 16.79 -21.43
N PHE A 194 15.73 17.71 -22.07
CA PHE A 194 14.64 17.41 -22.99
C PHE A 194 15.16 17.34 -24.43
N LEU A 195 15.06 16.14 -25.02
CA LEU A 195 15.44 15.87 -26.41
C LEU A 195 14.19 15.84 -27.31
N PRO A 196 14.15 16.58 -28.44
CA PRO A 196 13.03 16.50 -29.36
C PRO A 196 12.95 15.11 -30.00
N ILE A 197 11.73 14.53 -30.03
CA ILE A 197 11.46 13.26 -30.72
C ILE A 197 11.69 13.45 -32.22
N LYS A 198 12.76 12.86 -32.76
CA LYS A 198 13.12 13.00 -34.18
C LYS A 198 12.32 12.10 -35.12
N LYS A 199 11.89 10.93 -34.64
CA LYS A 199 11.18 9.93 -35.45
C LYS A 199 10.51 8.88 -34.57
N ILE A 200 9.25 8.57 -34.86
CA ILE A 200 8.52 7.43 -34.26
C ILE A 200 8.50 6.30 -35.29
N LYS A 201 8.80 5.06 -34.88
CA LYS A 201 8.73 3.86 -35.74
C LYS A 201 7.97 2.76 -35.01
N LYS A 202 7.00 2.13 -35.68
CA LYS A 202 6.35 0.90 -35.20
C LYS A 202 7.18 -0.31 -35.62
N ARG A 203 7.39 -1.27 -34.72
CA ARG A 203 8.08 -2.54 -35.00
C ARG A 203 7.35 -3.66 -34.27
N LYS A 204 7.26 -4.84 -34.89
CA LYS A 204 6.84 -6.06 -34.20
C LYS A 204 7.90 -6.37 -33.14
N TYR A 205 7.48 -6.48 -31.89
CA TYR A 205 8.36 -6.76 -30.76
C TYR A 205 7.83 -8.00 -30.06
N ASP A 206 8.72 -8.97 -29.83
CA ASP A 206 8.45 -10.20 -29.09
C ASP A 206 9.50 -10.27 -27.98
N GLY A 207 9.09 -10.01 -26.74
CA GLY A 207 9.95 -9.83 -25.59
C GLY A 207 9.25 -9.13 -24.44
N ARG A 208 9.95 -9.00 -23.31
CA ARG A 208 9.41 -8.28 -22.13
C ARG A 208 9.25 -6.79 -22.44
N VAL A 209 8.01 -6.34 -22.49
CA VAL A 209 7.68 -4.91 -22.48
C VAL A 209 7.76 -4.44 -21.02
N TYR A 210 8.66 -3.51 -20.75
CA TYR A 210 8.64 -2.77 -19.48
C TYR A 210 7.70 -1.59 -19.67
N ASN A 211 6.69 -1.46 -18.81
CA ASN A 211 5.76 -0.35 -18.86
C ASN A 211 6.57 0.92 -18.55
N PHE A 212 6.63 1.86 -19.51
CA PHE A 212 7.16 3.20 -19.27
C PHE A 212 6.03 4.07 -18.72
N GLU A 213 5.45 3.63 -17.61
CA GLU A 213 4.58 4.50 -16.83
C GLU A 213 5.42 5.65 -16.30
N VAL A 214 4.81 6.83 -16.35
CA VAL A 214 5.32 8.01 -15.62
C VAL A 214 5.28 7.71 -14.12
N GLU A 215 5.98 8.51 -13.33
CA GLU A 215 6.09 8.34 -11.88
C GLU A 215 4.72 8.42 -11.15
N GLU A 216 3.70 8.88 -11.86
CA GLU A 216 2.31 8.89 -11.41
C GLU A 216 1.61 7.57 -11.74
N ASP A 217 0.93 7.05 -10.73
CA ASP A 217 0.15 5.83 -10.78
C ASP A 217 -1.05 5.99 -11.75
N ASN A 218 -1.24 5.04 -12.67
CA ASN A 218 -2.48 4.94 -13.46
C ASN A 218 -3.58 4.19 -12.71
N SER A 219 -3.32 3.75 -11.47
CA SER A 219 -4.39 3.38 -10.57
C SER A 219 -5.25 4.63 -10.33
N TYR A 220 -6.57 4.48 -10.41
CA TYR A 220 -7.54 5.50 -9.99
C TYR A 220 -7.54 5.65 -8.46
N VAL A 221 -6.37 5.55 -7.81
CA VAL A 221 -6.23 5.87 -6.40
C VAL A 221 -6.13 7.38 -6.34
N SER A 222 -7.30 8.01 -6.25
CA SER A 222 -7.37 9.37 -5.74
C SER A 222 -6.64 9.39 -4.39
N ASP A 223 -5.80 10.40 -4.13
CA ASP A 223 -5.19 10.67 -2.81
C ASP A 223 -6.24 10.95 -1.72
N ILE A 224 -7.52 10.85 -2.06
CA ILE A 224 -8.67 11.16 -1.24
C ILE A 224 -9.48 9.89 -0.99
N ALA A 225 -9.56 9.50 0.28
CA ALA A 225 -10.54 8.53 0.76
C ALA A 225 -11.70 9.30 1.41
N LEU A 226 -12.86 9.30 0.77
CA LEU A 226 -14.07 9.91 1.31
C LEU A 226 -14.93 8.82 1.95
N HIS A 227 -15.27 8.99 3.23
CA HIS A 227 -16.23 8.11 3.90
C HIS A 227 -17.65 8.60 3.63
N ASN A 228 -18.53 7.71 3.19
CA ASN A 228 -19.90 8.04 2.81
C ASN A 228 -20.86 6.88 3.05
N CYS A 229 -22.16 7.17 2.92
CA CYS A 229 -23.21 6.16 2.78
C CYS A 229 -24.37 6.75 1.99
N GLU A 230 -24.92 6.00 1.04
CA GLU A 230 -26.27 6.25 0.56
C GLU A 230 -27.25 5.59 1.53
N VAL A 231 -27.99 6.41 2.28
CA VAL A 231 -28.96 5.92 3.27
C VAL A 231 -30.35 5.86 2.66
N TYR A 232 -31.16 4.90 3.12
CA TYR A 232 -32.59 4.91 2.83
C TYR A 232 -33.31 5.81 3.84
N THR A 233 -34.12 6.72 3.34
CA THR A 233 -35.02 7.54 4.15
C THR A 233 -36.42 6.97 4.14
N ALA A 234 -37.05 6.95 5.31
CA ALA A 234 -38.44 6.53 5.48
C ALA A 234 -39.40 7.56 4.86
N PHE A 235 -40.63 7.11 4.59
CA PHE A 235 -41.68 7.99 4.09
C PHE A 235 -42.01 9.09 5.11
N GLU A 236 -42.23 8.71 6.38
CA GLU A 236 -42.52 9.60 7.51
C GLU A 236 -41.60 9.31 8.70
N ARG A 237 -41.79 8.17 9.39
CA ARG A 237 -40.97 7.74 10.53
C ARG A 237 -40.33 6.38 10.27
N MET A 238 -39.14 6.15 10.82
CA MET A 238 -38.40 4.90 10.57
C MET A 238 -38.99 3.68 11.30
N ASP A 239 -39.76 3.88 12.38
CA ASP A 239 -40.41 2.84 13.17
C ASP A 239 -41.72 2.31 12.55
N GLN A 240 -42.27 3.01 11.56
CA GLN A 240 -43.50 2.63 10.88
C GLN A 240 -43.27 1.54 9.84
N LYS A 241 -44.20 0.57 9.78
CA LYS A 241 -44.16 -0.65 8.95
C LYS A 241 -45.50 -0.95 8.27
N ARG A 242 -46.16 0.08 7.73
CA ARG A 242 -47.42 -0.03 6.98
C ARG A 242 -47.13 -0.58 5.58
N PRO A 243 -47.71 -1.73 5.19
CA PRO A 243 -47.55 -2.27 3.84
C PRO A 243 -48.00 -1.27 2.75
N ASN A 244 -47.30 -1.21 1.62
CA ASN A 244 -47.56 -0.31 0.47
C ASN A 244 -47.40 1.21 0.73
N ILE A 245 -47.02 1.59 1.96
CA ILE A 245 -46.73 2.97 2.35
C ILE A 245 -45.27 3.09 2.78
N ASP A 246 -44.87 2.30 3.78
CA ASP A 246 -43.54 2.35 4.38
C ASP A 246 -42.53 1.41 3.68
N ASP A 247 -43.00 0.62 2.72
CA ASP A 247 -42.14 -0.08 1.76
C ASP A 247 -41.45 0.90 0.79
N LYS A 248 -42.06 2.06 0.55
CA LYS A 248 -41.47 3.19 -0.17
C LYS A 248 -40.32 3.76 0.64
N ARG A 249 -39.17 3.85 -0.04
CA ARG A 249 -37.92 4.33 0.50
C ARG A 249 -37.26 5.22 -0.53
N TYR A 250 -36.55 6.23 -0.04
CA TYR A 250 -35.86 7.19 -0.91
C TYR A 250 -34.39 7.24 -0.55
N HIS A 251 -33.56 7.55 -1.53
CA HIS A 251 -32.13 7.67 -1.32
C HIS A 251 -31.75 9.06 -0.81
N LEU A 252 -30.71 9.12 0.01
CA LEU A 252 -30.03 10.34 0.42
C LEU A 252 -28.55 10.02 0.58
N VAL A 253 -27.66 10.79 -0.04
CA VAL A 253 -26.22 10.54 0.05
C VAL A 253 -25.66 11.36 1.21
N LEU A 254 -24.94 10.72 2.13
CA LEU A 254 -24.27 11.36 3.25
C LEU A 254 -22.76 11.18 3.11
N LEU A 255 -22.01 12.28 3.20
CA LEU A 255 -20.55 12.34 3.14
C LEU A 255 -20.01 12.80 4.50
N VAL A 256 -18.91 12.22 4.93
CA VAL A 256 -18.26 12.53 6.22
C VAL A 256 -17.27 13.68 6.04
N LYS A 257 -17.55 14.81 6.71
CA LYS A 257 -16.67 15.97 6.71
C LYS A 257 -15.49 15.82 7.69
N ASN A 258 -15.74 15.25 8.86
CA ASN A 258 -14.77 15.16 9.97
C ASN A 258 -15.10 14.01 10.93
N GLU A 259 -14.32 13.86 12.01
CA GLU A 259 -14.51 12.79 13.01
C GLU A 259 -15.91 12.80 13.65
N LYS A 260 -16.50 13.98 13.90
CA LYS A 260 -17.86 14.10 14.44
C LYS A 260 -18.88 13.57 13.43
N GLY A 261 -18.71 13.92 12.16
CA GLY A 261 -19.48 13.37 11.04
C GLY A 261 -19.40 11.85 10.97
N TYR A 262 -18.19 11.29 11.07
CA TYR A 262 -18.01 9.83 11.04
C TYR A 262 -18.77 9.14 12.17
N LYS A 263 -18.63 9.64 13.41
CA LYS A 263 -19.37 9.11 14.57
C LYS A 263 -20.88 9.20 14.37
N ASN A 264 -21.36 10.32 13.83
CA ASN A 264 -22.76 10.52 13.53
C ASN A 264 -23.26 9.56 12.44
N LEU A 265 -22.49 9.36 11.36
CA LEU A 265 -22.82 8.38 10.31
C LEU A 265 -22.92 6.97 10.87
N VAL A 266 -21.97 6.57 11.74
CA VAL A 266 -22.02 5.27 12.43
C VAL A 266 -23.30 5.14 13.27
N GLN A 267 -23.71 6.19 14.00
CA GLN A 267 -24.96 6.17 14.77
C GLN A 267 -26.20 6.07 13.88
N LEU A 268 -26.24 6.81 12.76
CA LEU A 268 -27.32 6.74 11.77
C LEU A 268 -27.48 5.32 11.21
N ILE A 269 -26.39 4.73 10.73
CA ILE A 269 -26.39 3.38 10.16
C ILE A 269 -26.77 2.34 11.22
N THR A 270 -26.23 2.46 12.44
CA THR A 270 -26.53 1.55 13.54
C THR A 270 -28.01 1.57 13.90
N LYS A 271 -28.60 2.76 14.09
CA LYS A 271 -30.02 2.91 14.41
C LYS A 271 -30.92 2.50 13.25
N ALA A 272 -30.54 2.78 12.01
CA ALA A 272 -31.28 2.31 10.84
C ALA A 272 -31.38 0.78 10.79
N HIS A 273 -30.33 0.06 11.19
CA HIS A 273 -30.33 -1.42 11.25
C HIS A 273 -31.05 -1.98 12.48
N LEU A 274 -30.87 -1.38 13.66
CA LEU A 274 -31.43 -1.91 14.91
C LEU A 274 -32.90 -1.50 15.13
N GLU A 275 -33.28 -0.29 14.75
CA GLU A 275 -34.58 0.32 15.04
C GLU A 275 -35.42 0.51 13.77
N GLY A 276 -34.78 0.95 12.67
CA GLY A 276 -35.46 1.38 11.43
C GLY A 276 -35.66 0.31 10.35
N PHE A 277 -35.31 -0.95 10.61
CA PHE A 277 -35.27 -1.98 9.57
C PHE A 277 -36.68 -2.43 9.13
N TYR A 278 -36.97 -2.22 7.85
CA TYR A 278 -38.15 -2.76 7.16
C TYR A 278 -37.81 -2.99 5.68
N TYR A 279 -37.49 -4.24 5.32
CA TYR A 279 -36.82 -4.68 4.08
C TYR A 279 -35.42 -4.11 3.85
N LYS A 280 -35.20 -2.84 4.20
CA LYS A 280 -33.93 -2.12 4.22
C LYS A 280 -33.80 -1.31 5.52
N PRO A 281 -32.57 -1.00 5.98
CA PRO A 281 -32.35 -0.11 7.11
C PRO A 281 -32.68 1.33 6.71
N ARG A 282 -33.60 1.99 7.43
CA ARG A 282 -34.08 3.35 7.08
C ARG A 282 -33.82 4.34 8.20
N VAL A 283 -33.60 5.60 7.85
CA VAL A 283 -33.56 6.76 8.76
C VAL A 283 -34.75 7.67 8.52
N ASP A 284 -35.11 8.50 9.50
CA ASP A 284 -36.10 9.57 9.34
C ASP A 284 -35.49 10.95 9.60
N ASP A 285 -36.28 11.99 9.34
CA ASP A 285 -35.82 13.38 9.43
C ASP A 285 -35.45 13.78 10.87
N GLU A 286 -36.09 13.20 11.88
CA GLU A 286 -35.79 13.46 13.30
C GLU A 286 -34.40 12.90 13.66
N LEU A 287 -34.13 11.65 13.24
CA LEU A 287 -32.84 11.04 13.46
C LEU A 287 -31.72 11.76 12.70
N LEU A 288 -31.99 12.17 11.45
CA LEU A 288 -31.07 12.98 10.65
C LEU A 288 -30.75 14.31 11.36
N ALA A 289 -31.75 15.02 11.86
CA ALA A 289 -31.56 16.27 12.61
C ALA A 289 -30.68 16.09 13.86
N LYS A 290 -30.80 14.97 14.55
CA LYS A 290 -29.99 14.65 15.74
C LYS A 290 -28.52 14.34 15.42
N HIS A 291 -28.23 13.84 14.22
CA HIS A 291 -26.93 13.32 13.83
C HIS A 291 -26.41 13.94 12.52
N SER A 292 -26.79 15.18 12.19
CA SER A 292 -26.34 15.86 10.96
C SER A 292 -24.99 16.55 11.09
N GLU A 293 -24.56 16.90 12.31
CA GLU A 293 -23.33 17.65 12.55
C GLU A 293 -22.11 16.93 11.96
N GLY A 294 -21.32 17.64 11.15
CA GLY A 294 -20.13 17.08 10.50
C GLY A 294 -20.43 16.22 9.27
N LEU A 295 -21.67 16.16 8.80
CA LEU A 295 -22.05 15.51 7.54
C LEU A 295 -22.36 16.54 6.45
N ILE A 296 -22.12 16.14 5.20
CA ILE A 296 -22.63 16.81 4.00
C ILE A 296 -23.68 15.88 3.37
N ALA A 297 -24.83 16.42 2.99
CA ALA A 297 -25.90 15.66 2.37
C ALA A 297 -26.14 16.09 0.91
N LEU A 298 -26.34 15.11 0.03
CA LEU A 298 -26.74 15.31 -1.35
C LEU A 298 -28.14 14.73 -1.55
N THR A 299 -28.96 15.34 -2.41
CA THR A 299 -30.37 14.94 -2.59
C THR A 299 -30.62 13.53 -3.11
N GLY A 300 -29.57 12.83 -3.57
CA GLY A 300 -29.66 11.49 -4.14
C GLY A 300 -29.99 11.50 -5.62
N CYS A 301 -29.96 10.30 -6.21
CA CYS A 301 -30.34 10.04 -7.60
C CYS A 301 -31.86 10.25 -7.83
N VAL A 302 -32.37 9.86 -8.99
CA VAL A 302 -33.80 9.97 -9.35
C VAL A 302 -34.77 9.28 -8.38
N VAL A 303 -34.27 8.41 -7.49
CA VAL A 303 -35.04 7.72 -6.43
C VAL A 303 -35.08 8.52 -5.11
N GLY A 304 -34.33 9.62 -5.01
CA GLY A 304 -34.36 10.53 -3.85
C GLY A 304 -35.72 11.19 -3.64
N LYS A 305 -36.00 11.60 -2.39
CA LYS A 305 -37.33 12.13 -2.00
C LYS A 305 -37.68 13.43 -2.72
N ILE A 306 -36.70 14.35 -2.81
CA ILE A 306 -36.82 15.62 -3.54
C ILE A 306 -36.97 15.37 -5.06
N PRO A 307 -36.10 14.58 -5.72
CA PRO A 307 -36.29 14.15 -7.10
C PRO A 307 -37.67 13.55 -7.41
N ARG A 308 -38.19 12.66 -6.56
CA ARG A 308 -39.52 12.06 -6.73
C ARG A 308 -40.66 13.06 -6.63
N LEU A 309 -40.56 14.05 -5.74
CA LEU A 309 -41.55 15.15 -5.66
C LEU A 309 -41.54 16.00 -6.93
N ILE A 310 -40.36 16.29 -7.49
CA ILE A 310 -40.21 17.01 -8.77
C ILE A 310 -40.85 16.21 -9.92
N GLN A 311 -40.53 14.92 -10.04
CA GLN A 311 -41.11 14.04 -11.06
C GLN A 311 -42.64 13.96 -10.96
N SER A 312 -43.17 14.01 -9.74
CA SER A 312 -44.62 14.00 -9.47
C SER A 312 -45.29 15.38 -9.61
N LYS A 313 -44.57 16.39 -10.11
CA LYS A 313 -45.02 17.80 -10.25
C LYS A 313 -45.42 18.48 -8.94
N ARG A 314 -44.96 17.99 -7.79
CA ARG A 314 -45.18 18.55 -6.45
C ARG A 314 -44.04 19.49 -6.07
N ILE A 315 -43.86 20.56 -6.86
CA ILE A 315 -42.69 21.44 -6.77
C ILE A 315 -42.61 22.17 -5.44
N GLU A 316 -43.72 22.70 -4.92
CA GLU A 316 -43.75 23.40 -3.63
C GLU A 316 -43.26 22.53 -2.47
N GLU A 317 -43.61 21.25 -2.50
CA GLU A 317 -43.16 20.30 -1.48
C GLU A 317 -41.68 19.95 -1.63
N ALA A 318 -41.18 19.83 -2.87
CA ALA A 318 -39.76 19.64 -3.14
C ALA A 318 -38.92 20.84 -2.66
N GLU A 319 -39.43 22.05 -2.83
CA GLU A 319 -38.81 23.28 -2.32
C GLU A 319 -38.79 23.30 -0.78
N LYS A 320 -39.93 23.03 -0.14
CA LYS A 320 -40.03 22.98 1.32
C LYS A 320 -39.10 21.93 1.93
N LEU A 321 -39.01 20.75 1.32
CA LEU A 321 -38.13 19.68 1.78
C LEU A 321 -36.64 20.02 1.57
N SER A 322 -36.30 20.65 0.44
CA SER A 322 -34.93 21.15 0.20
C SER A 322 -34.49 22.15 1.27
N LEU A 323 -35.36 23.10 1.65
CA LEU A 323 -35.08 24.06 2.72
C LEU A 323 -34.96 23.38 4.09
N LYS A 324 -35.83 22.41 4.39
CA LYS A 324 -35.74 21.62 5.63
C LYS A 324 -34.40 20.87 5.73
N TYR A 325 -33.95 20.23 4.66
CA TYR A 325 -32.67 19.52 4.67
C TYR A 325 -31.48 20.50 4.75
N GLN A 326 -31.57 21.66 4.09
CA GLN A 326 -30.57 22.72 4.26
C GLN A 326 -30.51 23.22 5.72
N GLU A 327 -31.64 23.31 6.41
CA GLU A 327 -31.67 23.66 7.84
C GLU A 327 -31.03 22.56 8.71
N ILE A 328 -31.33 21.29 8.43
CA ILE A 328 -30.80 20.14 9.17
C ILE A 328 -29.27 20.02 9.04
N PHE A 329 -28.73 20.10 7.82
CA PHE A 329 -27.29 19.91 7.58
C PHE A 329 -26.51 21.23 7.64
N GLY A 330 -27.17 22.36 7.47
CA GLY A 330 -26.56 23.68 7.36
C GLY A 330 -26.35 24.12 5.90
N LYS A 331 -26.31 25.44 5.71
CA LYS A 331 -26.27 26.10 4.39
C LYS A 331 -25.13 25.61 3.49
N ASP A 332 -23.97 25.31 4.08
CA ASP A 332 -22.76 24.90 3.36
C ASP A 332 -22.57 23.37 3.32
N ASN A 333 -23.52 22.58 3.85
CA ASN A 333 -23.41 21.12 3.91
C ASN A 333 -24.62 20.40 3.27
N PHE A 334 -25.41 21.09 2.44
CA PHE A 334 -26.50 20.48 1.68
C PHE A 334 -26.43 20.88 0.21
N TYR A 335 -26.40 19.89 -0.68
CA TYR A 335 -26.23 20.07 -2.11
C TYR A 335 -27.35 19.39 -2.90
N LEU A 336 -27.77 20.04 -3.98
CA LEU A 336 -28.69 19.48 -4.96
C LEU A 336 -27.89 18.66 -5.98
N GLU A 337 -28.09 17.36 -5.99
CA GLU A 337 -27.33 16.40 -6.80
C GLU A 337 -27.88 16.30 -8.22
N ILE A 338 -27.07 16.64 -9.21
CA ILE A 338 -27.40 16.48 -10.63
C ILE A 338 -26.56 15.39 -11.28
N GLN A 339 -27.20 14.54 -12.06
CA GLN A 339 -26.58 13.42 -12.78
C GLN A 339 -26.92 13.49 -14.26
N SER A 340 -26.14 12.84 -15.11
CA SER A 340 -26.36 12.84 -16.56
C SER A 340 -26.44 11.42 -17.11
N HIS A 341 -27.67 10.93 -17.12
CA HIS A 341 -28.09 9.65 -17.69
C HIS A 341 -29.16 9.93 -18.77
N PRO A 342 -28.75 10.23 -20.02
CA PRO A 342 -29.65 10.66 -21.09
C PRO A 342 -30.72 9.63 -21.48
N ASN A 343 -30.49 8.35 -21.20
CA ASN A 343 -31.44 7.27 -21.47
C ASN A 343 -32.47 7.06 -20.34
N ILE A 344 -32.40 7.87 -19.27
CA ILE A 344 -33.37 7.89 -18.17
C ILE A 344 -34.26 9.14 -18.31
N PRO A 345 -35.51 9.01 -18.78
CA PRO A 345 -36.38 10.16 -19.04
C PRO A 345 -36.60 11.07 -17.82
N GLU A 346 -36.67 10.50 -16.62
CA GLU A 346 -36.88 11.19 -15.36
C GLU A 346 -35.69 12.10 -14.99
N GLN A 347 -34.48 11.80 -15.47
CA GLN A 347 -33.27 12.55 -15.15
C GLN A 347 -33.36 14.00 -15.61
N LYS A 348 -33.86 14.22 -16.84
CA LYS A 348 -33.98 15.57 -17.42
C LYS A 348 -34.94 16.45 -16.63
N THR A 349 -36.10 15.88 -16.25
CA THR A 349 -37.11 16.56 -15.43
C THR A 349 -36.57 16.88 -14.04
N THR A 350 -35.88 15.91 -13.44
CA THR A 350 -35.26 16.05 -12.12
C THR A 350 -34.21 17.16 -12.11
N ASN A 351 -33.26 17.14 -13.05
CA ASN A 351 -32.21 18.17 -13.15
C ASN A 351 -32.81 19.57 -13.35
N ALA A 352 -33.80 19.73 -14.22
CA ALA A 352 -34.44 21.02 -14.45
C ALA A 352 -35.09 21.58 -13.17
N GLY A 353 -35.78 20.73 -12.40
CA GLY A 353 -36.37 21.12 -11.11
C GLY A 353 -35.30 21.48 -10.08
N LEU A 354 -34.25 20.66 -9.93
CA LEU A 354 -33.16 20.94 -8.98
C LEU A 354 -32.43 22.24 -9.32
N ILE A 355 -32.16 22.51 -10.60
CA ILE A 355 -31.55 23.77 -11.05
C ILE A 355 -32.45 24.97 -10.73
N ALA A 356 -33.78 24.84 -10.91
CA ALA A 356 -34.72 25.89 -10.56
C ALA A 356 -34.74 26.17 -9.04
N ILE A 357 -34.74 25.14 -8.21
CA ILE A 357 -34.65 25.25 -6.74
C ILE A 357 -33.33 25.93 -6.34
N SER A 358 -32.22 25.50 -6.96
CA SER A 358 -30.90 26.07 -6.73
C SER A 358 -30.87 27.57 -7.01
N LYS A 359 -31.37 28.00 -8.17
CA LYS A 359 -31.45 29.43 -8.55
C LYS A 359 -32.36 30.24 -7.61
N LYS A 360 -33.46 29.64 -7.13
CA LYS A 360 -34.44 30.32 -6.29
C LYS A 360 -33.95 30.53 -4.85
N TYR A 361 -33.29 29.54 -4.28
CA TYR A 361 -32.92 29.53 -2.85
C TYR A 361 -31.41 29.61 -2.58
N GLY A 362 -30.59 29.58 -3.64
CA GLY A 362 -29.12 29.62 -3.52
C GLY A 362 -28.52 28.33 -2.92
N ILE A 363 -29.22 27.19 -3.01
CA ILE A 363 -28.68 25.90 -2.59
C ILE A 363 -27.69 25.41 -3.67
N PRO A 364 -26.44 25.07 -3.34
CA PRO A 364 -25.43 24.71 -4.34
C PRO A 364 -25.77 23.40 -5.06
N LEU A 365 -25.40 23.31 -6.34
CA LEU A 365 -25.51 22.08 -7.15
C LEU A 365 -24.21 21.27 -7.04
N VAL A 366 -24.30 19.95 -7.17
CA VAL A 366 -23.11 19.08 -7.31
C VAL A 366 -23.34 18.04 -8.41
N ALA A 367 -22.33 17.81 -9.23
CA ALA A 367 -22.38 16.81 -10.30
C ALA A 367 -21.86 15.44 -9.83
N THR A 368 -22.63 14.39 -10.09
CA THR A 368 -22.25 12.99 -9.81
C THR A 368 -22.66 12.07 -10.99
N ASN A 369 -22.30 10.78 -10.93
CA ASN A 369 -22.62 9.80 -11.99
C ASN A 369 -23.13 8.44 -11.46
N ASP A 370 -23.49 8.35 -10.18
CA ASP A 370 -24.03 7.14 -9.52
C ASP A 370 -23.32 5.83 -9.93
N ILE A 371 -22.02 5.78 -9.67
CA ILE A 371 -21.13 4.77 -10.26
C ILE A 371 -21.40 3.39 -9.66
N HIS A 372 -21.66 2.41 -10.51
CA HIS A 372 -21.91 1.01 -10.12
C HIS A 372 -20.87 0.02 -10.66
N TYR A 373 -20.04 0.44 -11.61
CA TYR A 373 -19.00 -0.38 -12.22
C TYR A 373 -17.85 0.48 -12.75
N LEU A 374 -16.70 -0.16 -13.04
CA LEU A 374 -15.50 0.59 -13.39
C LEU A 374 -15.51 1.07 -14.85
N LYS A 375 -15.85 0.19 -15.80
CA LYS A 375 -15.80 0.49 -17.25
C LYS A 375 -17.16 0.31 -17.91
N PRO A 376 -17.46 1.02 -19.01
CA PRO A 376 -18.74 0.88 -19.72
C PRO A 376 -19.09 -0.56 -20.13
N GLY A 377 -18.07 -1.38 -20.44
CA GLY A 377 -18.24 -2.79 -20.81
C GLY A 377 -18.54 -3.75 -19.65
N ASP A 378 -18.53 -3.26 -18.39
CA ASP A 378 -18.85 -4.08 -17.21
C ASP A 378 -20.36 -4.10 -16.90
N LYS A 379 -21.17 -3.35 -17.64
CA LYS A 379 -22.62 -3.24 -17.44
C LYS A 379 -23.36 -4.59 -17.50
N GLU A 380 -22.89 -5.52 -18.34
CA GLU A 380 -23.45 -6.87 -18.43
C GLU A 380 -23.21 -7.67 -17.14
N ALA A 381 -22.02 -7.57 -16.57
CA ALA A 381 -21.68 -8.23 -15.31
C ALA A 381 -22.50 -7.64 -14.16
N GLN A 382 -22.66 -6.32 -14.12
CA GLN A 382 -23.50 -5.65 -13.13
C GLN A 382 -24.98 -6.07 -13.24
N ASP A 383 -25.51 -6.19 -14.46
CA ASP A 383 -26.90 -6.64 -14.67
C ASP A 383 -27.12 -8.08 -14.17
N ILE A 384 -26.15 -8.98 -14.38
CA ILE A 384 -26.19 -10.35 -13.84
C ILE A 384 -26.16 -10.34 -12.31
N LEU A 385 -25.31 -9.52 -11.70
CA LEU A 385 -25.26 -9.36 -10.24
C LEU A 385 -26.62 -8.91 -9.69
N MET A 386 -27.29 -7.97 -10.36
CA MET A 386 -28.62 -7.50 -9.99
C MET A 386 -29.71 -8.58 -10.12
N LEU A 387 -29.65 -9.40 -11.17
CA LEU A 387 -30.55 -10.54 -11.34
C LEU A 387 -30.42 -11.54 -10.19
N ILE A 388 -29.19 -11.89 -9.80
CA ILE A 388 -28.92 -12.80 -8.68
C ILE A 388 -29.44 -12.19 -7.37
N ASN A 389 -29.16 -10.91 -7.12
CA ASN A 389 -29.54 -10.23 -5.88
C ASN A 389 -31.06 -10.07 -5.71
N THR A 390 -31.78 -9.84 -6.82
CA THR A 390 -33.24 -9.64 -6.80
C THR A 390 -34.04 -10.91 -7.05
N ASN A 391 -33.37 -12.01 -7.44
CA ASN A 391 -34.02 -13.25 -7.88
C ASN A 391 -35.08 -13.01 -8.98
N SER A 392 -34.83 -12.05 -9.88
CA SER A 392 -35.74 -11.69 -10.98
C SER A 392 -35.51 -12.54 -12.23
N ASP A 393 -36.55 -12.72 -13.06
CA ASP A 393 -36.38 -13.33 -14.39
C ASP A 393 -35.62 -12.35 -15.30
N LYS A 394 -34.64 -12.85 -16.06
CA LYS A 394 -33.90 -12.06 -17.06
C LYS A 394 -34.81 -11.43 -18.12
N ASN A 395 -35.95 -12.07 -18.40
CA ASN A 395 -36.91 -11.67 -19.43
C ASN A 395 -38.02 -10.76 -18.90
N ASP A 396 -38.09 -10.52 -17.59
CA ASP A 396 -39.07 -9.60 -17.01
C ASP A 396 -38.75 -8.15 -17.46
N PRO A 397 -39.64 -7.48 -18.21
CA PRO A 397 -39.41 -6.11 -18.66
C PRO A 397 -39.46 -5.08 -17.53
N GLU A 398 -40.09 -5.41 -16.39
CA GLU A 398 -40.23 -4.51 -15.23
C GLU A 398 -39.12 -4.70 -14.20
N ARG A 399 -38.19 -5.61 -14.44
CA ARG A 399 -37.08 -5.86 -13.51
C ARG A 399 -36.15 -4.65 -13.44
N LEU A 400 -35.52 -4.49 -12.28
CA LEU A 400 -34.43 -3.55 -12.13
C LEU A 400 -33.24 -3.96 -13.02
N THR A 401 -32.82 -3.07 -13.92
CA THR A 401 -31.66 -3.26 -14.80
C THR A 401 -30.76 -2.04 -14.80
N MET A 402 -29.44 -2.26 -14.80
CA MET A 402 -28.43 -1.21 -14.90
C MET A 402 -27.91 -1.03 -16.33
N LYS A 403 -28.61 -1.57 -17.33
CA LYS A 403 -28.21 -1.48 -18.75
C LYS A 403 -28.85 -0.32 -19.50
N THR A 404 -29.74 0.41 -18.84
CA THR A 404 -30.47 1.55 -19.42
C THR A 404 -29.51 2.69 -19.79
N ASP A 405 -28.46 2.91 -19.01
CA ASP A 405 -27.46 3.95 -19.26
C ASP A 405 -26.06 3.50 -18.82
N ASP A 406 -25.08 4.40 -18.90
CA ASP A 406 -23.70 4.19 -18.47
C ASP A 406 -23.45 4.74 -17.05
N PHE A 407 -23.40 3.82 -16.09
CA PHE A 407 -23.04 4.03 -14.68
C PHE A 407 -21.57 3.69 -14.38
N SER A 408 -20.69 3.80 -15.38
CA SER A 408 -19.26 3.61 -15.19
C SER A 408 -18.57 4.82 -14.55
N LEU A 409 -17.33 4.62 -14.09
CA LEU A 409 -16.46 5.72 -13.67
C LEU A 409 -15.99 6.52 -14.90
N LYS A 410 -16.57 7.70 -15.10
CA LYS A 410 -16.21 8.63 -16.17
C LYS A 410 -14.93 9.41 -15.85
N THR A 411 -14.20 9.79 -16.88
CA THR A 411 -13.03 10.67 -16.76
C THR A 411 -13.44 12.10 -16.38
N PRO A 412 -12.53 12.90 -15.77
CA PRO A 412 -12.79 14.30 -15.50
C PRO A 412 -13.21 15.10 -16.74
N GLN A 413 -12.58 14.83 -17.89
CA GLN A 413 -12.89 15.52 -19.15
C GLN A 413 -14.31 15.22 -19.64
N GLU A 414 -14.77 13.98 -19.52
CA GLU A 414 -16.14 13.58 -19.85
C GLU A 414 -17.15 14.25 -18.92
N MET A 415 -16.87 14.28 -17.61
CA MET A 415 -17.74 14.94 -16.63
C MET A 415 -17.82 16.46 -16.87
N ILE A 416 -16.69 17.13 -17.09
CA ILE A 416 -16.63 18.55 -17.43
C ILE A 416 -17.40 18.84 -18.72
N GLY A 417 -17.19 18.03 -19.76
CA GLY A 417 -17.91 18.18 -21.03
C GLY A 417 -19.42 17.98 -20.88
N THR A 418 -19.83 17.06 -20.03
CA THR A 418 -21.24 16.74 -19.75
C THR A 418 -21.96 17.87 -19.02
N PHE A 419 -21.27 18.54 -18.08
CA PHE A 419 -21.82 19.62 -17.25
C PHE A 419 -21.29 21.01 -17.65
N LYS A 420 -20.88 21.20 -18.91
CA LYS A 420 -20.29 22.45 -19.42
C LYS A 420 -21.18 23.70 -19.24
N ASP A 421 -22.51 23.50 -19.20
CA ASP A 421 -23.49 24.59 -19.05
C ASP A 421 -23.72 24.95 -17.56
N ILE A 422 -23.16 24.16 -16.63
CA ILE A 422 -23.26 24.30 -15.18
C ILE A 422 -21.89 23.96 -14.55
N PRO A 423 -20.81 24.70 -14.89
CA PRO A 423 -19.47 24.40 -14.41
C PRO A 423 -19.37 24.41 -12.88
N GLU A 424 -20.20 25.21 -12.19
CA GLU A 424 -20.23 25.29 -10.73
C GLU A 424 -20.56 23.96 -10.06
N ALA A 425 -21.30 23.06 -10.72
CA ALA A 425 -21.63 21.75 -10.18
C ALA A 425 -20.40 20.83 -10.14
N ILE A 426 -19.49 20.98 -11.11
CA ILE A 426 -18.19 20.28 -11.11
C ILE A 426 -17.27 20.91 -10.06
N GLU A 427 -17.17 22.24 -10.01
CA GLU A 427 -16.34 22.93 -9.01
C GLU A 427 -16.72 22.57 -7.57
N ASN A 428 -18.02 22.42 -7.29
CA ASN A 428 -18.50 22.03 -5.97
C ASN A 428 -18.08 20.61 -5.56
N THR A 429 -17.78 19.69 -6.50
CA THR A 429 -17.21 18.39 -6.16
C THR A 429 -15.85 18.53 -5.47
N GLN A 430 -15.02 19.44 -5.97
CA GLN A 430 -13.70 19.72 -5.39
C GLN A 430 -13.82 20.46 -4.06
N LYS A 431 -14.77 21.41 -3.92
CA LYS A 431 -15.04 22.07 -2.64
C LYS A 431 -15.46 21.07 -1.55
N ILE A 432 -16.31 20.10 -1.90
CA ILE A 432 -16.72 19.04 -0.97
C ILE A 432 -15.52 18.21 -0.53
N VAL A 433 -14.65 17.82 -1.47
CA VAL A 433 -13.39 17.11 -1.17
C VAL A 433 -12.53 17.91 -0.18
N GLU A 434 -12.34 19.20 -0.42
CA GLU A 434 -11.54 20.08 0.45
C GLU A 434 -12.12 20.24 1.86
N LEU A 435 -13.45 20.15 2.00
CA LEU A 435 -14.12 20.17 3.30
C LEU A 435 -13.96 18.85 4.07
N CYS A 436 -13.76 17.72 3.37
CA CYS A 436 -13.76 16.40 3.98
C CYS A 436 -12.34 15.98 4.38
N ASN A 437 -12.06 16.00 5.68
CA ASN A 437 -10.74 15.75 6.24
C ASN A 437 -10.77 14.74 7.40
N PHE A 438 -11.50 13.64 7.23
CA PHE A 438 -11.50 12.54 8.19
C PHE A 438 -10.54 11.44 7.75
N GLY A 439 -9.66 11.02 8.66
CA GLY A 439 -8.77 9.88 8.48
C GLY A 439 -8.76 9.00 9.72
N PHE A 440 -8.55 7.69 9.53
CA PHE A 440 -8.39 6.75 10.63
C PHE A 440 -6.97 6.78 11.17
N GLU A 441 -6.86 6.80 12.50
CA GLU A 441 -5.63 6.42 13.16
C GLU A 441 -5.57 4.89 13.28
N LEU A 442 -4.86 4.27 12.35
CA LEU A 442 -4.64 2.83 12.32
C LEU A 442 -3.47 2.43 13.21
N GLY A 443 -3.48 1.19 13.69
CA GLY A 443 -2.39 0.63 14.51
C GLY A 443 -2.43 1.01 15.99
N LYS A 444 -3.37 1.87 16.42
CA LYS A 444 -3.63 2.08 17.85
C LYS A 444 -4.54 1.00 18.42
N THR A 445 -4.03 0.30 19.42
CA THR A 445 -4.79 -0.70 20.16
C THR A 445 -5.76 -0.02 21.13
N LYS A 446 -7.02 -0.46 21.13
CA LYS A 446 -8.04 -0.04 22.11
C LYS A 446 -8.47 -1.24 22.93
N LEU A 447 -7.85 -1.44 24.09
CA LEU A 447 -8.22 -2.50 25.02
C LEU A 447 -9.41 -2.07 25.91
N PRO A 448 -10.37 -2.96 26.19
CA PRO A 448 -11.36 -2.72 27.23
C PRO A 448 -10.69 -2.50 28.59
N TYR A 449 -11.31 -1.69 29.43
CA TYR A 449 -10.89 -1.54 30.82
C TYR A 449 -11.27 -2.81 31.61
N PHE A 450 -10.35 -3.29 32.45
CA PHE A 450 -10.61 -4.40 33.37
C PHE A 450 -10.58 -3.87 34.80
N GLU A 451 -11.69 -4.03 35.52
CA GLU A 451 -11.78 -3.64 36.93
C GLU A 451 -10.91 -4.54 37.79
N VAL A 452 -10.01 -3.94 38.57
CA VAL A 452 -9.09 -4.63 39.46
C VAL A 452 -9.40 -4.29 40.93
N PRO A 453 -9.28 -5.25 41.86
CA PRO A 453 -9.60 -5.02 43.26
C PRO A 453 -8.55 -4.14 43.96
N ASN A 454 -8.95 -3.49 45.06
CA ASN A 454 -8.07 -2.77 45.98
C ASN A 454 -7.21 -1.66 45.33
N ASN A 455 -7.71 -1.00 44.28
CA ASN A 455 -6.98 0.06 43.54
C ASN A 455 -5.59 -0.36 43.02
N LYS A 456 -5.38 -1.65 42.79
CA LYS A 456 -4.15 -2.16 42.16
C LYS A 456 -4.05 -1.69 40.71
N THR A 457 -2.86 -1.80 40.13
CA THR A 457 -2.68 -1.72 38.68
C THR A 457 -3.00 -3.07 38.01
N PRO A 458 -3.36 -3.10 36.72
CA PRO A 458 -3.51 -4.35 35.97
C PRO A 458 -2.28 -5.26 36.05
N ASP A 459 -1.08 -4.68 36.01
CA ASP A 459 0.18 -5.43 36.11
C ASP A 459 0.35 -6.11 37.48
N GLU A 460 0.11 -5.39 38.58
CA GLU A 460 0.20 -5.94 39.94
C GLU A 460 -0.83 -7.05 40.18
N TYR A 461 -2.06 -6.86 39.69
CA TYR A 461 -3.11 -7.86 39.84
C TYR A 461 -2.83 -9.10 38.98
N LEU A 462 -2.32 -8.91 37.76
CA LEU A 462 -1.86 -10.00 36.90
C LEU A 462 -0.75 -10.82 37.57
N GLU A 463 0.24 -10.14 38.15
CA GLU A 463 1.36 -10.80 38.84
C GLU A 463 0.85 -11.65 40.01
N GLU A 464 -0.03 -11.11 40.85
CA GLU A 464 -0.63 -11.85 41.97
C GLU A 464 -1.36 -13.13 41.52
N LEU A 465 -2.23 -13.01 40.51
CA LEU A 465 -2.95 -14.16 39.95
C LEU A 465 -2.00 -15.20 39.36
N CYS A 466 -0.94 -14.75 38.69
CA CYS A 466 0.09 -15.62 38.14
C CYS A 466 0.89 -16.35 39.22
N GLN A 467 1.26 -15.68 40.32
CA GLN A 467 1.96 -16.32 41.43
C GLN A 467 1.08 -17.39 42.09
N GLN A 468 -0.21 -17.09 42.30
CA GLN A 468 -1.16 -18.08 42.82
C GLN A 468 -1.36 -19.24 41.84
N GLY A 469 -1.51 -18.94 40.55
CA GLY A 469 -1.64 -19.92 39.49
C GLY A 469 -0.42 -20.84 39.37
N LEU A 470 0.78 -20.29 39.53
CA LEU A 470 2.02 -21.06 39.51
C LEU A 470 2.06 -22.06 40.68
N LYS A 471 1.70 -21.62 41.90
CA LYS A 471 1.56 -22.52 43.05
C LYS A 471 0.54 -23.62 42.81
N ASN A 472 -0.61 -23.29 42.22
CA ASN A 472 -1.64 -24.28 41.91
C ASN A 472 -1.20 -25.32 40.86
N ARG A 473 -0.34 -24.93 39.91
CA ARG A 473 0.14 -25.81 38.82
C ARG A 473 1.36 -26.64 39.21
N PHE A 474 2.26 -26.11 40.04
CA PHE A 474 3.56 -26.71 40.35
C PHE A 474 3.76 -27.04 41.85
N GLY A 475 2.80 -26.72 42.72
CA GLY A 475 2.89 -26.88 44.18
C GLY A 475 3.48 -25.66 44.90
N GLU A 476 3.58 -25.72 46.23
CA GLU A 476 4.03 -24.60 47.08
C GLU A 476 5.45 -24.10 46.78
N ASN A 477 6.32 -24.97 46.25
CA ASN A 477 7.71 -24.65 45.90
C ASN A 477 7.99 -24.93 44.41
N PRO A 478 7.57 -24.05 43.48
CA PRO A 478 7.85 -24.20 42.06
C PRO A 478 9.35 -24.22 41.77
N GLU A 479 9.75 -25.02 40.78
CA GLU A 479 11.12 -25.11 40.29
C GLU A 479 11.68 -23.72 39.92
N LYS A 480 13.00 -23.56 40.04
CA LYS A 480 13.67 -22.28 39.76
C LYS A 480 13.40 -21.80 38.32
N GLU A 481 13.45 -22.72 37.36
CA GLU A 481 13.18 -22.44 35.94
C GLU A 481 11.78 -21.84 35.73
N ALA A 482 10.76 -22.38 36.40
CA ALA A 482 9.39 -21.89 36.26
C ALA A 482 9.22 -20.48 36.83
N ARG A 483 9.86 -20.17 37.96
CA ARG A 483 9.85 -18.82 38.55
C ARG A 483 10.57 -17.81 37.68
N GLU A 484 11.74 -18.16 37.14
CA GLU A 484 12.51 -17.30 36.25
C GLU A 484 11.76 -17.03 34.94
N ARG A 485 11.15 -18.07 34.35
CA ARG A 485 10.32 -17.93 33.15
C ARG A 485 9.10 -17.04 33.40
N LEU A 486 8.40 -17.22 34.53
CA LEU A 486 7.23 -16.41 34.85
C LEU A 486 7.59 -14.92 34.99
N ASN A 487 8.66 -14.62 35.74
CA ASN A 487 9.12 -13.24 35.94
C ASN A 487 9.55 -12.59 34.62
N TYR A 488 10.22 -13.34 33.75
CA TYR A 488 10.58 -12.87 32.41
C TYR A 488 9.33 -12.53 31.58
N GLU A 489 8.36 -13.44 31.47
CA GLU A 489 7.12 -13.20 30.72
C GLU A 489 6.32 -12.01 31.25
N LEU A 490 6.15 -11.91 32.58
CA LEU A 490 5.47 -10.77 33.22
C LEU A 490 6.18 -9.44 32.92
N SER A 491 7.52 -9.43 32.90
CA SER A 491 8.28 -8.22 32.55
C SER A 491 8.01 -7.74 31.12
N ILE A 492 7.87 -8.66 30.16
CA ILE A 492 7.57 -8.32 28.77
C ILE A 492 6.11 -7.88 28.62
N ILE A 493 5.17 -8.53 29.32
CA ILE A 493 3.75 -8.14 29.29
C ILE A 493 3.58 -6.71 29.86
N LYS A 494 4.30 -6.39 30.93
CA LYS A 494 4.33 -5.04 31.51
C LYS A 494 4.90 -4.00 30.54
N GLN A 495 6.01 -4.32 29.87
CA GLN A 495 6.61 -3.44 28.86
C GLN A 495 5.69 -3.17 27.66
N THR A 496 4.87 -4.16 27.29
CA THR A 496 3.95 -4.07 26.13
C THR A 496 2.57 -3.51 26.48
N GLY A 497 2.24 -3.38 27.77
CA GLY A 497 0.95 -2.86 28.23
C GLY A 497 -0.23 -3.82 28.02
N PHE A 498 0.04 -5.13 27.92
CA PHE A 498 -0.98 -6.14 27.61
C PHE A 498 -1.57 -6.84 28.85
N ALA A 499 -1.30 -6.35 30.07
CA ALA A 499 -1.82 -6.97 31.28
C ALA A 499 -3.35 -7.08 31.30
N SER A 500 -4.06 -5.99 30.96
CA SER A 500 -5.53 -6.00 30.86
C SER A 500 -6.06 -7.03 29.87
N TYR A 501 -5.35 -7.29 28.77
CA TYR A 501 -5.76 -8.29 27.79
C TYR A 501 -5.73 -9.70 28.38
N PHE A 502 -4.67 -10.06 29.10
CA PHE A 502 -4.60 -11.34 29.82
C PHE A 502 -5.66 -11.45 30.92
N LEU A 503 -5.93 -10.37 31.65
CA LEU A 503 -6.96 -10.34 32.69
C LEU A 503 -8.38 -10.54 32.11
N ILE A 504 -8.69 -9.91 30.99
CA ILE A 504 -9.96 -10.11 30.28
C ILE A 504 -10.08 -11.56 29.82
N VAL A 505 -9.03 -12.09 29.20
CA VAL A 505 -9.07 -13.45 28.65
C VAL A 505 -9.21 -14.52 29.74
N GLN A 506 -8.41 -14.44 30.82
CA GLN A 506 -8.51 -15.40 31.91
C GLN A 506 -9.89 -15.36 32.57
N ASP A 507 -10.52 -14.19 32.63
CA ASP A 507 -11.79 -14.02 33.31
C ASP A 507 -12.91 -14.83 32.66
N PHE A 508 -13.16 -14.65 31.35
CA PHE A 508 -14.23 -15.40 30.69
C PHE A 508 -13.86 -16.88 30.47
N VAL A 509 -12.57 -17.23 30.37
CA VAL A 509 -12.14 -18.64 30.35
C VAL A 509 -12.41 -19.33 31.68
N ASN A 510 -12.04 -18.70 32.80
CA ASN A 510 -12.24 -19.27 34.13
C ASN A 510 -13.73 -19.28 34.52
N TRP A 511 -14.50 -18.26 34.10
CA TRP A 511 -15.95 -18.28 34.22
C TRP A 511 -16.56 -19.46 33.44
N ALA A 512 -16.15 -19.69 32.19
CA ALA A 512 -16.64 -20.80 31.38
C ALA A 512 -16.33 -22.15 32.05
N LYS A 513 -15.08 -22.36 32.49
CA LYS A 513 -14.66 -23.58 33.20
C LYS A 513 -15.46 -23.81 34.50
N LYS A 514 -15.68 -22.75 35.30
CA LYS A 514 -16.49 -22.81 36.54
C LYS A 514 -17.95 -23.19 36.26
N ASN A 515 -18.50 -22.76 35.13
CA ASN A 515 -19.86 -23.10 34.67
C ASN A 515 -19.93 -24.41 33.86
N ARG A 516 -18.87 -25.25 33.95
CA ARG A 516 -18.77 -26.55 33.28
C ARG A 516 -18.92 -26.45 31.76
N ILE A 517 -18.52 -25.33 31.17
CA ILE A 517 -18.38 -25.17 29.73
C ILE A 517 -16.98 -25.68 29.36
N VAL A 518 -16.93 -26.63 28.43
CA VAL A 518 -15.65 -27.20 27.97
C VAL A 518 -14.90 -26.13 27.18
N VAL A 519 -13.68 -25.85 27.64
CA VAL A 519 -12.70 -24.96 26.98
C VAL A 519 -11.55 -25.82 26.48
N GLY A 520 -11.11 -25.60 25.24
CA GLY A 520 -9.97 -26.28 24.66
C GLY A 520 -8.67 -26.02 25.41
N PRO A 521 -7.61 -26.80 25.14
CA PRO A 521 -6.31 -26.64 25.81
C PRO A 521 -5.55 -25.36 25.44
N GLY A 522 -6.05 -24.59 24.46
CA GLY A 522 -5.40 -23.43 23.84
C GLY A 522 -4.86 -23.78 22.45
N ARG A 523 -4.99 -22.86 21.48
CA ARG A 523 -4.49 -23.03 20.11
C ARG A 523 -3.62 -21.84 19.70
N GLY A 524 -2.79 -22.03 18.67
CA GLY A 524 -1.87 -20.99 18.21
C GLY A 524 -0.67 -20.80 19.15
N SER A 525 -0.07 -19.61 19.13
CA SER A 525 1.19 -19.33 19.83
C SER A 525 1.04 -19.19 21.35
N ILE A 526 -0.16 -18.90 21.86
CA ILE A 526 -0.42 -18.72 23.31
C ILE A 526 -0.02 -19.93 24.16
N GLY A 527 0.01 -21.14 23.58
CA GLY A 527 0.49 -22.35 24.26
C GLY A 527 1.95 -22.26 24.75
N GLY A 528 2.75 -21.32 24.21
CA GLY A 528 4.13 -21.05 24.65
C GLY A 528 4.26 -20.14 25.87
N SER A 529 3.18 -19.61 26.42
CA SER A 529 3.21 -18.71 27.58
C SER A 529 2.95 -19.44 28.91
N LEU A 530 3.90 -19.33 29.83
CA LEU A 530 3.74 -19.79 31.21
C LEU A 530 2.73 -18.93 31.97
N VAL A 531 2.65 -17.63 31.68
CA VAL A 531 1.61 -16.72 32.21
C VAL A 531 0.21 -17.26 31.85
N ALA A 532 -0.01 -17.60 30.58
CA ALA A 532 -1.29 -18.15 30.13
C ALA A 532 -1.64 -19.49 30.81
N TYR A 533 -0.63 -20.34 31.03
CA TYR A 533 -0.81 -21.61 31.73
C TYR A 533 -1.12 -21.43 33.23
N ALA A 534 -0.44 -20.48 33.89
CA ALA A 534 -0.64 -20.13 35.29
C ALA A 534 -2.04 -19.53 35.54
N LEU A 535 -2.52 -18.66 34.65
CA LEU A 535 -3.86 -18.06 34.70
C LEU A 535 -4.99 -19.02 34.30
N ASN A 536 -4.66 -20.26 33.97
CA ASN A 536 -5.60 -21.26 33.49
C ASN A 536 -6.31 -20.83 32.19
N ILE A 537 -5.66 -20.03 31.36
CA ILE A 537 -6.08 -19.75 29.97
C ILE A 537 -5.81 -21.00 29.12
N THR A 538 -4.57 -21.51 29.18
CA THR A 538 -4.16 -22.74 28.50
C THR A 538 -4.04 -23.91 29.48
N ASN A 539 -4.09 -25.14 28.94
CA ASN A 539 -3.86 -26.37 29.71
C ASN A 539 -2.56 -27.09 29.30
N ILE A 540 -1.74 -26.46 28.46
CA ILE A 540 -0.46 -27.01 27.98
C ILE A 540 0.67 -26.39 28.80
N ASN A 541 1.46 -27.21 29.48
CA ASN A 541 2.65 -26.74 30.19
C ASN A 541 3.77 -26.43 29.16
N PRO A 542 4.19 -25.16 29.01
CA PRO A 542 5.17 -24.78 27.99
C PRO A 542 6.58 -25.28 28.30
N LEU A 543 6.96 -25.41 29.58
CA LEU A 543 8.28 -25.89 29.98
C LEU A 543 8.45 -27.37 29.64
N LYS A 544 7.45 -28.18 29.99
CA LYS A 544 7.46 -29.62 29.69
C LYS A 544 7.55 -29.93 28.19
N ASN A 545 6.99 -29.06 27.35
CA ASN A 545 6.91 -29.24 25.91
C ASN A 545 7.92 -28.38 25.12
N ASN A 546 8.87 -27.72 25.80
CA ASN A 546 9.88 -26.84 25.19
C ASN A 546 9.28 -25.76 24.26
N LEU A 547 8.15 -25.17 24.67
CA LEU A 547 7.46 -24.14 23.92
C LEU A 547 8.03 -22.74 24.22
N ILE A 548 8.15 -21.95 23.16
CA ILE A 548 8.89 -20.69 23.15
C ILE A 548 7.90 -19.52 23.30
N PHE A 549 8.10 -18.67 24.32
CA PHE A 549 7.25 -17.52 24.60
C PHE A 549 7.36 -16.44 23.52
N GLU A 550 8.55 -16.23 22.96
CA GLU A 550 8.84 -15.20 21.96
C GLU A 550 8.12 -15.43 20.64
N ARG A 551 7.58 -16.65 20.41
CA ARG A 551 6.70 -16.94 19.29
C ARG A 551 5.31 -16.33 19.48
N PHE A 552 4.88 -16.15 20.73
CA PHE A 552 3.64 -15.48 21.10
C PHE A 552 3.86 -13.96 21.22
N LEU A 553 4.81 -13.55 22.04
CA LEU A 553 5.09 -12.14 22.30
C LEU A 553 6.58 -11.86 22.21
N ASN A 554 7.00 -11.15 21.16
CA ASN A 554 8.41 -10.86 20.91
C ASN A 554 8.76 -9.44 21.38
N PRO A 555 9.71 -9.26 22.32
CA PRO A 555 10.08 -7.94 22.82
C PRO A 555 10.73 -7.04 21.76
N SER A 556 11.38 -7.61 20.74
CA SER A 556 11.97 -6.85 19.63
C SER A 556 10.94 -6.40 18.58
N ARG A 557 9.70 -6.91 18.65
CA ARG A 557 8.59 -6.55 17.77
C ARG A 557 7.29 -6.56 18.56
N VAL A 558 6.96 -5.41 19.14
CA VAL A 558 5.67 -5.21 19.84
C VAL A 558 4.55 -5.19 18.80
N SER A 559 3.95 -6.36 18.55
CA SER A 559 2.70 -6.51 17.80
C SER A 559 1.61 -6.99 18.73
N PHE A 560 0.36 -6.59 18.47
CA PHE A 560 -0.78 -7.06 19.26
C PHE A 560 -0.89 -8.58 19.13
N PRO A 561 -0.79 -9.34 20.24
CA PRO A 561 -0.81 -10.80 20.18
C PRO A 561 -2.24 -11.32 20.07
N ASP A 562 -2.42 -12.43 19.36
CA ASP A 562 -3.71 -13.08 19.22
C ASP A 562 -3.86 -14.21 20.25
N ILE A 563 -4.95 -14.20 21.03
CA ILE A 563 -5.29 -15.24 22.00
C ILE A 563 -6.55 -15.95 21.54
N ASP A 564 -6.30 -16.95 20.70
CA ASP A 564 -7.31 -17.82 20.15
C ASP A 564 -7.76 -18.89 21.15
N LEU A 565 -9.09 -19.03 21.28
CA LEU A 565 -9.70 -19.96 22.23
C LEU A 565 -10.78 -20.82 21.57
N ASP A 566 -10.89 -22.04 22.07
CA ASP A 566 -11.90 -23.01 21.65
C ASP A 566 -12.91 -23.23 22.79
N PHE A 567 -14.19 -23.10 22.49
CA PHE A 567 -15.30 -23.43 23.39
C PHE A 567 -16.16 -24.51 22.74
N THR A 568 -16.86 -25.30 23.55
CA THR A 568 -17.89 -26.20 23.00
C THR A 568 -18.96 -25.40 22.25
N ASP A 569 -19.23 -25.80 21.01
CA ASP A 569 -20.15 -25.10 20.10
C ASP A 569 -21.53 -24.84 20.73
N ARG A 570 -22.10 -25.86 21.39
CA ARG A 570 -23.44 -25.82 22.00
C ARG A 570 -23.63 -24.77 23.09
N ARG A 571 -22.55 -24.34 23.75
CA ARG A 571 -22.61 -23.40 24.89
C ARG A 571 -21.75 -22.14 24.67
N ARG A 572 -21.27 -21.91 23.45
CA ARG A 572 -20.46 -20.73 23.11
C ARG A 572 -21.22 -19.42 23.36
N ASN A 573 -22.51 -19.39 23.08
CA ASN A 573 -23.35 -18.19 23.27
C ASN A 573 -23.40 -17.74 24.74
N GLU A 574 -23.39 -18.68 25.70
CA GLU A 574 -23.38 -18.31 27.13
C GLU A 574 -22.12 -17.52 27.50
N VAL A 575 -20.97 -17.84 26.89
CA VAL A 575 -19.71 -17.11 27.10
C VAL A 575 -19.79 -15.72 26.47
N ILE A 576 -20.36 -15.61 25.27
CA ILE A 576 -20.57 -14.32 24.60
C ILE A 576 -21.52 -13.43 25.43
N ASP A 577 -22.60 -13.99 25.95
CA ASP A 577 -23.56 -13.28 26.80
C ASP A 577 -22.91 -12.81 28.10
N TYR A 578 -22.07 -13.64 28.73
CA TYR A 578 -21.30 -13.24 29.90
C TYR A 578 -20.37 -12.05 29.60
N VAL A 579 -19.62 -12.12 28.50
CA VAL A 579 -18.73 -11.03 28.06
C VAL A 579 -19.55 -9.76 27.79
N ALA A 580 -20.69 -9.87 27.12
CA ALA A 580 -21.57 -8.74 26.83
C ALA A 580 -22.18 -8.12 28.11
N GLN A 581 -22.59 -8.94 29.09
CA GLN A 581 -23.10 -8.45 30.37
C GLN A 581 -22.01 -7.75 31.19
N LYS A 582 -20.79 -8.31 31.21
CA LYS A 582 -19.69 -7.81 32.03
C LYS A 582 -19.04 -6.56 31.45
N TYR A 583 -18.79 -6.52 30.15
CA TYR A 583 -18.07 -5.42 29.50
C TYR A 583 -18.99 -4.39 28.84
N GLY A 584 -20.30 -4.65 28.79
CA GLY A 584 -21.32 -3.77 28.25
C GLY A 584 -21.85 -4.25 26.90
N ARG A 585 -23.18 -4.40 26.79
CA ARG A 585 -23.85 -4.86 25.55
C ARG A 585 -23.66 -3.90 24.38
N ASP A 586 -23.39 -2.63 24.66
CA ASP A 586 -23.07 -1.57 23.69
C ASP A 586 -21.60 -1.61 23.21
N LYS A 587 -20.77 -2.49 23.77
CA LYS A 587 -19.32 -2.58 23.49
C LYS A 587 -18.89 -3.97 22.99
N VAL A 588 -19.82 -4.91 22.85
CA VAL A 588 -19.55 -6.29 22.43
C VAL A 588 -20.43 -6.63 21.22
N ALA A 589 -19.79 -7.03 20.12
CA ALA A 589 -20.43 -7.46 18.89
C ALA A 589 -19.66 -8.62 18.26
N GLN A 590 -20.35 -9.43 17.46
CA GLN A 590 -19.71 -10.45 16.61
C GLN A 590 -19.14 -9.77 15.35
N ILE A 591 -18.01 -10.28 14.86
CA ILE A 591 -17.35 -9.85 13.62
C ILE A 591 -17.59 -10.90 12.54
#